data_AF-A0A1F7FMX3-F1
#
_entry.id   AF-A0A1F7FMX3-F1
#
_cell.length_a   1.000
_cell.length_b   1.000
_cell.length_c   1.000
_cell.angle_alpha   90.00
_cell.angle_beta   90.00
_cell.angle_gamma   90.00
#
_symmetry.space_group_name_H-M   'P 1'
#
loop_
_entity.id
_entity.type
_entity.pdbx_description
1 polymer ?
#
loop_
_entity_poly.entity_id
_entity_poly.type
_entity_poly.pdbx_seq_one_letter_code
_entity_poly.pdbx_strand_id
1 'polypeptide(L)'
;MAAVKKGDLVFVHYTGKFDSGEVFDTSADGSPLYFIVGEGDIIEGFETAVVGMSVGDKKTIVLAPSEGYGDYSDERVITTQRENFGEEFEPVEDQQLALQMENGERVIATIVKFDNESVTLDMNHPLAGKTLHFDLELMDIKDASEMPSSCGSGCSSCSGCGH
;
A
#
# COMPACT_ATOMS: atom_id res chain seq x y z
N MET A 1 19.16 17.23 -18.41
CA MET A 1 18.38 16.81 -17.22
C MET A 1 17.54 15.63 -17.67
N ALA A 2 17.73 14.46 -17.07
CA ALA A 2 16.89 13.30 -17.39
C ALA A 2 15.51 13.57 -16.80
N ALA A 3 14.49 13.48 -17.65
CA ALA A 3 13.10 13.49 -17.22
C ALA A 3 12.67 12.04 -17.01
N VAL A 4 11.88 11.79 -15.95
CA VAL A 4 11.33 10.47 -15.65
C VAL A 4 10.49 9.95 -16.81
N LYS A 5 10.74 8.71 -17.25
CA LYS A 5 9.93 7.99 -18.25
C LYS A 5 9.46 6.64 -17.69
N LYS A 6 8.50 6.04 -18.39
CA LYS A 6 8.07 4.67 -18.09
C LYS A 6 9.25 3.71 -18.28
N GLY A 7 9.50 2.87 -17.28
CA GLY A 7 10.63 1.94 -17.20
C GLY A 7 11.86 2.49 -16.48
N ASP A 8 11.84 3.74 -16.00
CA ASP A 8 12.93 4.26 -15.16
C ASP A 8 12.67 3.92 -13.68
N LEU A 9 13.73 3.60 -12.95
CA LEU A 9 13.74 3.45 -11.50
C LEU A 9 13.89 4.82 -10.87
N VAL A 10 12.88 5.27 -10.13
CA VAL A 10 12.91 6.57 -9.47
C VAL A 10 13.03 6.42 -7.97
N PHE A 11 13.80 7.31 -7.35
CA PHE A 11 13.86 7.46 -5.89
C PHE A 11 13.10 8.73 -5.54
N VAL A 12 12.05 8.59 -4.73
CA VAL A 12 11.18 9.69 -4.36
C VAL A 12 11.01 9.71 -2.85
N HIS A 13 11.03 10.89 -2.25
CA HIS A 13 10.40 11.07 -0.95
C HIS A 13 8.97 11.52 -1.14
N TYR A 14 8.08 10.97 -0.34
CA TYR A 14 6.69 11.39 -0.30
C TYR A 14 6.29 11.81 1.11
N THR A 15 5.34 12.72 1.19
CA THR A 15 4.63 13.04 2.44
C THR A 15 3.14 13.00 2.17
N GLY A 16 2.46 12.03 2.78
CA GLY A 16 1.02 11.86 2.71
C GLY A 16 0.32 12.66 3.82
N LYS A 17 -0.62 13.51 3.40
CA LYS A 17 -1.46 14.34 4.27
C LYS A 17 -2.94 14.09 3.98
N PHE A 18 -3.76 14.15 5.01
CA PHE A 18 -5.21 14.22 4.86
C PHE A 18 -5.64 15.61 4.38
N ASP A 19 -6.87 15.73 3.88
CA ASP A 19 -7.50 17.02 3.53
C ASP A 19 -7.47 18.03 4.70
N SER A 20 -7.55 17.52 5.94
CA SER A 20 -7.40 18.31 7.16
C SER A 20 -6.00 18.94 7.36
N GLY A 21 -4.99 18.52 6.58
CA GLY A 21 -3.59 18.94 6.70
C GLY A 21 -2.74 18.08 7.64
N GLU A 22 -3.32 17.06 8.27
CA GLU A 22 -2.62 16.13 9.15
C GLU A 22 -1.77 15.13 8.33
N VAL A 23 -0.49 15.02 8.66
CA VAL A 23 0.44 14.08 8.01
C VAL A 23 0.21 12.68 8.59
N PHE A 24 -0.18 11.72 7.75
CA PHE A 24 -0.38 10.34 8.18
C PHE A 24 0.81 9.44 7.91
N ASP A 25 1.61 9.77 6.88
CA ASP A 25 2.81 9.01 6.53
C ASP A 25 3.82 9.92 5.83
N THR A 26 5.11 9.73 6.09
CA THR A 26 6.17 10.46 5.39
C THR A 26 7.41 9.59 5.24
N SER A 27 7.92 9.54 4.02
CA SER A 27 9.23 8.96 3.73
C SER A 27 10.35 10.00 3.86
N ALA A 28 10.03 11.31 3.96
CA ALA A 28 11.03 12.39 4.00
C ALA A 28 12.02 12.30 5.18
N ASP A 29 11.62 11.66 6.30
CA ASP A 29 12.47 11.46 7.48
C ASP A 29 13.24 10.11 7.45
N GLY A 30 12.99 9.27 6.44
CA GLY A 30 13.53 7.92 6.34
C GLY A 30 14.27 7.63 5.03
N SER A 31 14.15 6.40 4.55
CA SER A 31 14.68 5.99 3.24
C SER A 31 13.75 6.45 2.12
N PRO A 32 14.27 6.96 0.99
CA PRO A 32 13.45 7.27 -0.18
C PRO A 32 12.78 6.00 -0.68
N LEU A 33 11.50 6.14 -1.04
CA LEU A 33 10.76 5.08 -1.69
C LEU A 33 11.25 4.98 -3.14
N TYR A 34 11.51 3.76 -3.60
CA TYR A 34 11.90 3.51 -4.99
C TYR A 34 10.90 2.58 -5.66
N PHE A 35 10.59 2.88 -6.91
CA PHE A 35 9.69 2.07 -7.75
C PHE A 35 10.00 2.31 -9.22
N ILE A 36 9.55 1.39 -10.09
CA ILE A 36 9.68 1.53 -11.53
C ILE A 36 8.38 2.11 -12.08
N VAL A 37 8.53 3.18 -12.86
CA VAL A 37 7.37 3.86 -13.44
C VAL A 37 6.76 3.01 -14.54
N GLY A 38 5.48 2.67 -14.42
CA GLY A 38 4.72 1.90 -15.38
C GLY A 38 4.70 0.39 -15.13
N GLU A 39 5.20 -0.10 -13.99
CA GLU A 39 5.01 -1.50 -13.58
C GLU A 39 3.73 -1.71 -12.76
N GLY A 40 3.09 -0.64 -12.27
CA GLY A 40 1.89 -0.76 -11.43
C GLY A 40 2.16 -1.28 -10.01
N ASP A 41 3.42 -1.21 -9.56
CA ASP A 41 3.82 -1.48 -8.17
C ASP A 41 3.28 -0.43 -7.19
N ILE A 42 2.92 0.75 -7.68
CA ILE A 42 2.36 1.84 -6.89
C ILE A 42 1.08 2.38 -7.52
N ILE A 43 0.33 3.17 -6.75
CA ILE A 43 -0.92 3.79 -7.15
C ILE A 43 -0.74 4.61 -8.44
N GLU A 44 -1.64 4.43 -9.40
CA GLU A 44 -1.52 4.99 -10.76
C GLU A 44 -1.35 6.53 -10.76
N GLY A 45 -2.01 7.21 -9.82
CA GLY A 45 -1.90 8.65 -9.68
C GLY A 45 -0.50 9.11 -9.29
N PHE A 46 0.22 8.30 -8.52
CA PHE A 46 1.60 8.57 -8.11
C PHE A 46 2.57 8.36 -9.28
N GLU A 47 2.43 7.25 -10.02
CA GLU A 47 3.23 7.02 -11.23
C GLU A 47 3.04 8.14 -12.26
N THR A 48 1.79 8.53 -12.49
CA THR A 48 1.45 9.60 -13.44
C THR A 48 2.02 10.95 -13.00
N ALA A 49 2.08 11.21 -11.69
CA ALA A 49 2.60 12.46 -11.16
C ALA A 49 4.11 12.64 -11.34
N VAL A 50 4.88 11.55 -11.15
CA VAL A 50 6.34 11.56 -11.28
C VAL A 50 6.81 11.58 -12.72
N VAL A 51 6.00 11.11 -13.68
CA VAL A 51 6.32 11.17 -15.11
C VAL A 51 6.57 12.62 -15.53
N GLY A 52 7.74 12.86 -16.12
CA GLY A 52 8.17 14.20 -16.55
C GLY A 52 8.81 15.07 -15.47
N MET A 53 8.92 14.61 -14.21
CA MET A 53 9.72 15.29 -13.19
C MET A 53 11.22 15.14 -13.48
N SER A 54 12.01 16.05 -12.92
CA SER A 54 13.48 16.03 -12.95
C SER A 54 14.04 15.83 -11.54
N VAL A 55 15.28 15.37 -11.44
CA VAL A 55 15.94 15.18 -10.13
C VAL A 55 16.00 16.50 -9.35
N GLY A 56 15.55 16.47 -8.09
CA GLY A 56 15.42 17.61 -7.19
C GLY A 56 14.08 18.36 -7.31
N ASP A 57 13.20 17.96 -8.23
CA ASP A 57 11.91 18.60 -8.43
C ASP A 57 10.91 18.14 -7.34
N LYS A 58 10.08 19.09 -6.87
CA LYS A 58 9.07 18.86 -5.85
C LYS A 58 7.69 19.14 -6.41
N LYS A 59 6.75 18.24 -6.21
CA LYS A 59 5.41 18.33 -6.77
C LYS A 59 4.37 17.82 -5.78
N THR A 60 3.40 18.67 -5.49
CA THR A 60 2.24 18.28 -4.69
C THR A 60 1.13 17.80 -5.62
N ILE A 61 0.61 16.61 -5.34
CA ILE A 61 -0.54 16.05 -6.04
C ILE A 61 -1.67 15.76 -5.05
N VAL A 62 -2.89 15.80 -5.55
CA VAL A 62 -4.08 15.40 -4.81
C VAL A 62 -4.58 14.14 -5.48
N LEU A 63 -4.61 13.04 -4.73
CA LEU A 63 -5.12 11.77 -5.21
C LEU A 63 -6.53 11.58 -4.66
N ALA A 64 -7.49 11.48 -5.58
CA ALA A 64 -8.81 10.98 -5.25
C ALA A 64 -8.69 9.52 -4.78
N PRO A 65 -9.63 9.02 -3.96
CA PRO A 65 -9.60 7.63 -3.50
C PRO A 65 -9.46 6.64 -4.66
N SER A 66 -10.18 6.85 -5.77
CA SER A 66 -10.09 6.02 -6.98
C SER A 66 -8.69 5.93 -7.62
N GLU A 67 -7.84 6.95 -7.44
CA GLU A 67 -6.49 7.05 -8.03
C GLU A 67 -5.38 6.67 -7.03
N GLY A 68 -5.75 6.44 -5.77
CA GLY A 68 -4.87 6.08 -4.67
C GLY A 68 -5.13 4.68 -4.15
N TYR A 69 -5.69 4.58 -2.95
CA TYR A 69 -5.96 3.30 -2.27
C TYR A 69 -7.29 2.64 -2.68
N GLY A 70 -7.97 3.20 -3.68
CA GLY A 70 -9.30 2.80 -4.12
C GLY A 70 -10.42 3.48 -3.35
N ASP A 71 -11.61 3.41 -3.92
CA ASP A 71 -12.84 3.79 -3.24
C ASP A 71 -13.20 2.78 -2.15
N TYR A 72 -13.73 3.30 -1.06
CA TYR A 72 -14.38 2.47 -0.06
C TYR A 72 -15.49 1.68 -0.74
N SER A 73 -15.36 0.35 -0.74
CA SER A 73 -16.31 -0.53 -1.40
C SER A 73 -17.01 -1.37 -0.36
N ASP A 74 -18.34 -1.23 -0.26
CA ASP A 74 -19.17 -2.09 0.59
C ASP A 74 -19.06 -3.58 0.20
N GLU A 75 -18.68 -3.89 -1.03
CA GLU A 75 -18.38 -5.26 -1.48
C GLU A 75 -17.17 -5.88 -0.77
N ARG A 76 -16.26 -5.05 -0.24
CA ARG A 76 -15.13 -5.50 0.59
C ARG A 76 -15.49 -5.58 2.08
N VAL A 77 -16.73 -5.26 2.43
CA VAL A 77 -17.27 -5.46 3.76
C VAL A 77 -17.90 -6.83 3.81
N ILE A 78 -17.21 -7.78 4.44
CA ILE A 78 -17.70 -9.13 4.59
C ILE A 78 -18.37 -9.28 5.95
N THR A 79 -19.53 -9.92 5.97
CA THR A 79 -20.14 -10.36 7.21
C THR A 79 -19.92 -11.85 7.34
N THR A 80 -19.23 -12.26 8.40
CA THR A 80 -18.97 -13.67 8.69
C THR A 80 -19.56 -14.06 10.03
N GLN A 81 -19.68 -15.36 10.27
CA GLN A 81 -20.17 -15.87 11.55
C GLN A 81 -19.07 -15.76 12.60
N ARG A 82 -19.47 -15.34 13.81
CA ARG A 82 -18.55 -15.20 14.95
C ARG A 82 -17.81 -16.50 15.26
N GLU A 83 -18.45 -17.65 15.00
CA GLU A 83 -17.89 -18.99 15.19
C GLU A 83 -16.58 -19.22 14.43
N ASN A 84 -16.35 -18.54 13.29
CA ASN A 84 -15.10 -18.69 12.53
C ASN A 84 -13.87 -18.14 13.27
N PHE A 85 -14.08 -17.24 14.23
CA PHE A 85 -13.00 -16.64 15.01
C PHE A 85 -12.67 -17.42 16.29
N GLY A 86 -13.49 -18.41 16.64
CA GLY A 86 -13.41 -19.13 17.91
C GLY A 86 -14.16 -18.41 19.03
N GLU A 87 -14.64 -19.17 20.02
CA GLU A 87 -15.45 -18.66 21.14
C GLU A 87 -14.66 -17.69 22.05
N GLU A 88 -13.34 -17.79 22.06
CA GLU A 88 -12.43 -16.93 22.84
C GLU A 88 -12.12 -15.60 22.14
N PHE A 89 -12.61 -15.41 20.91
CA PHE A 89 -12.44 -14.15 20.20
C PHE A 89 -13.46 -13.11 20.68
N GLU A 90 -12.94 -12.05 21.27
CA GLU A 90 -13.70 -10.85 21.64
C GLU A 90 -13.52 -9.79 20.55
N PRO A 91 -14.48 -9.63 19.61
CA PRO A 91 -14.45 -8.54 18.66
C PRO A 91 -14.58 -7.21 19.42
N VAL A 92 -13.75 -6.25 19.06
CA VAL A 92 -13.80 -4.88 19.56
C VAL A 92 -14.06 -3.97 18.36
N GLU A 93 -14.94 -2.97 18.51
CA GLU A 93 -15.23 -2.02 17.44
C GLU A 93 -13.94 -1.28 17.07
N ASP A 94 -13.70 -1.08 15.77
CA ASP A 94 -12.47 -0.46 15.23
C ASP A 94 -11.19 -1.30 15.40
N GLN A 95 -11.29 -2.54 15.87
CA GLN A 95 -10.13 -3.44 15.98
C GLN A 95 -9.66 -3.93 14.61
N GLN A 96 -8.36 -3.80 14.36
CA GLN A 96 -7.71 -4.33 13.16
C GLN A 96 -7.22 -5.77 13.39
N LEU A 97 -7.57 -6.66 12.47
CA LEU A 97 -7.21 -8.08 12.48
C LEU A 97 -6.46 -8.43 11.20
N ALA A 98 -5.34 -9.13 11.34
CA ALA A 98 -4.68 -9.74 10.19
C ALA A 98 -5.36 -11.08 9.87
N LEU A 99 -6.24 -11.09 8.88
CA LEU A 99 -6.89 -12.30 8.38
C LEU A 99 -6.01 -12.97 7.33
N GLN A 100 -5.89 -14.29 7.40
CA GLN A 100 -5.29 -15.07 6.33
C GLN A 100 -6.39 -15.52 5.37
N MET A 101 -6.34 -15.03 4.13
CA MET A 101 -7.24 -15.43 3.06
C MET A 101 -6.93 -16.86 2.60
N GLU A 102 -7.87 -17.52 1.93
CA GLU A 102 -7.67 -18.86 1.34
C GLU A 102 -6.48 -18.93 0.38
N ASN A 103 -6.15 -17.81 -0.27
CA ASN A 103 -4.98 -17.69 -1.16
C ASN A 103 -3.65 -17.54 -0.40
N GLY A 104 -3.64 -17.59 0.93
CA GLY A 104 -2.44 -17.45 1.77
C GLY A 104 -1.99 -16.00 2.02
N GLU A 105 -2.63 -15.02 1.38
CA GLU A 105 -2.40 -13.60 1.59
C GLU A 105 -2.92 -13.15 2.96
N ARG A 106 -2.17 -12.28 3.64
CA ARG A 106 -2.61 -11.67 4.90
C ARG A 106 -3.20 -10.30 4.61
N VAL A 107 -4.49 -10.16 4.85
CA VAL A 107 -5.21 -8.91 4.68
C VAL A 107 -5.56 -8.35 6.05
N ILE A 108 -5.41 -7.04 6.22
CA ILE A 108 -5.83 -6.37 7.44
C ILE A 108 -7.30 -6.00 7.28
N ALA A 109 -8.14 -6.49 8.17
CA ALA A 109 -9.56 -6.17 8.21
C ALA A 109 -9.91 -5.47 9.53
N THR A 110 -10.80 -4.49 9.47
CA THR A 110 -11.25 -3.72 10.63
C THR A 110 -12.66 -4.15 11.03
N ILE A 111 -12.91 -4.33 12.32
CA ILE A 111 -14.25 -4.69 12.80
C ILE A 111 -15.12 -3.44 12.80
N VAL A 112 -16.06 -3.37 11.85
CA VAL A 112 -17.03 -2.26 11.78
C VAL A 112 -18.17 -2.50 12.75
N LYS A 113 -18.63 -3.74 12.85
CA LYS A 113 -19.76 -4.11 13.66
C LYS A 113 -19.69 -5.57 14.06
N PHE A 114 -20.19 -5.90 15.23
CA PHE A 114 -20.39 -7.29 15.63
C PHE A 114 -21.64 -7.42 16.49
N ASP A 115 -22.23 -8.60 16.42
CA ASP A 115 -23.39 -9.03 17.18
C ASP A 115 -23.04 -10.35 17.91
N ASN A 116 -24.02 -10.97 18.57
CA ASN A 116 -23.82 -12.26 19.24
C ASN A 116 -23.52 -13.40 18.25
N GLU A 117 -24.01 -13.31 17.02
CA GLU A 117 -23.95 -14.39 16.02
C GLU A 117 -23.04 -14.05 14.82
N SER A 118 -22.89 -12.76 14.49
CA SER A 118 -22.19 -12.33 13.28
C SER A 118 -21.20 -11.19 13.54
N VAL A 119 -20.16 -11.11 12.72
CA VAL A 119 -19.12 -10.08 12.76
C VAL A 119 -18.96 -9.51 11.35
N THR A 120 -19.10 -8.20 11.23
CA THR A 120 -18.87 -7.43 10.01
C THR A 120 -17.45 -6.88 10.01
N LEU A 121 -16.70 -7.29 8.99
CA LEU A 121 -15.30 -6.98 8.80
C LEU A 121 -15.16 -6.15 7.54
N ASP A 122 -14.56 -4.98 7.68
CA ASP A 122 -14.18 -4.14 6.57
C ASP A 122 -12.77 -4.49 6.14
N MET A 123 -12.63 -5.00 4.92
CA MET A 123 -11.32 -5.33 4.32
C MET A 123 -10.81 -4.20 3.43
N ASN A 124 -11.39 -3.00 3.53
CA ASN A 124 -10.89 -1.85 2.83
C ASN A 124 -9.57 -1.39 3.46
N HIS A 125 -8.70 -0.78 2.65
CA HIS A 125 -7.49 -0.16 3.19
C HIS A 125 -7.92 0.97 4.15
N PRO A 126 -7.23 1.21 5.29
CA PRO A 126 -7.61 2.27 6.24
C PRO A 126 -7.64 3.70 5.65
N LEU A 127 -7.03 3.87 4.48
CA LEU A 127 -6.98 5.12 3.71
C LEU A 127 -7.90 5.11 2.46
N ALA A 128 -8.60 4.01 2.18
CA ALA A 128 -9.53 3.92 1.06
C ALA A 128 -10.73 4.87 1.26
N GLY A 129 -11.24 5.44 0.16
CA GLY A 129 -12.35 6.40 0.20
C GLY A 129 -11.99 7.81 0.69
N LYS A 130 -10.73 8.07 1.10
CA LYS A 130 -10.27 9.39 1.53
C LYS A 130 -9.48 10.09 0.42
N THR A 131 -9.67 11.40 0.29
CA THR A 131 -8.82 12.24 -0.59
C THR A 131 -7.51 12.50 0.15
N LEU A 132 -6.39 12.19 -0.50
CA LEU A 132 -5.06 12.27 0.09
C LEU A 132 -4.20 13.25 -0.70
N HIS A 133 -3.47 14.10 0.03
CA HIS A 133 -2.50 15.03 -0.53
C HIS A 133 -1.11 14.42 -0.40
N PHE A 134 -0.42 14.25 -1.52
CA PHE A 134 0.94 13.73 -1.53
C PHE A 134 1.91 14.79 -2.03
N ASP A 135 2.87 15.16 -1.18
CA ASP A 135 4.02 15.97 -1.57
C ASP A 135 5.13 15.04 -2.03
N LEU A 136 5.47 15.06 -3.32
CA LEU A 136 6.50 14.23 -3.94
C LEU A 136 7.78 15.03 -4.15
N GLU A 137 8.92 14.42 -3.89
CA GLU A 137 10.24 14.99 -4.11
C GLU A 137 11.13 13.96 -4.78
N LEU A 138 11.48 14.21 -6.04
CA LEU A 138 12.33 13.30 -6.80
C LEU A 138 13.78 13.46 -6.36
N MET A 139 14.36 12.41 -5.79
CA MET A 139 15.74 12.42 -5.32
C MET A 139 16.73 11.94 -6.37
N ASP A 140 16.39 10.89 -7.11
CA ASP A 140 17.31 10.28 -8.07
C ASP A 140 16.54 9.52 -9.15
N ILE A 141 17.13 9.37 -10.34
CA ILE A 141 16.59 8.58 -11.44
C ILE A 141 17.69 7.63 -11.89
N LYS A 142 17.38 6.34 -11.90
CA LYS A 142 18.25 5.25 -12.34
C LYS A 142 17.56 4.39 -13.37
N ASP A 143 18.35 3.54 -14.01
CA ASP A 143 17.83 2.57 -14.95
C ASP A 143 17.19 1.40 -14.18
N ALA A 144 16.01 0.92 -14.60
CA ALA A 144 15.33 -0.21 -13.95
C ALA A 144 16.20 -1.49 -13.92
N SER A 145 17.14 -1.61 -14.86
CA SER A 145 18.12 -2.69 -14.89
C SER A 145 19.09 -2.70 -13.69
N GLU A 146 19.22 -1.59 -12.96
CA GLU A 146 20.09 -1.43 -11.79
C GLU A 146 19.38 -1.66 -10.45
N MET A 147 18.14 -2.18 -10.46
CA MET A 147 17.44 -2.53 -9.24
C MET A 147 18.32 -3.39 -8.32
N PRO A 148 18.54 -2.98 -7.06
CA PRO A 148 19.16 -3.88 -6.09
C PRO A 148 18.20 -5.06 -5.95
N SER A 149 18.66 -6.23 -6.38
CA SER A 149 17.95 -7.50 -6.30
C SER A 149 17.70 -7.89 -4.84
N SER A 150 16.78 -7.20 -4.18
CA SER A 150 16.35 -7.45 -2.81
C SER A 150 14.97 -8.09 -2.79
N CYS A 151 14.78 -9.11 -3.62
CA CYS A 151 13.88 -10.21 -3.31
C CYS A 151 14.37 -11.44 -4.07
N GLY A 152 15.43 -12.06 -3.54
CA GLY A 152 15.68 -13.46 -3.79
C GLY A 152 14.56 -14.30 -3.18
N SER A 153 13.38 -14.27 -3.80
CA SER A 153 12.35 -15.30 -3.66
C SER A 153 12.86 -16.56 -4.34
N GLY A 154 13.88 -17.15 -3.71
CA GLY A 154 14.60 -18.33 -4.14
C GLY A 154 14.82 -19.26 -2.95
N CYS A 155 13.84 -19.37 -2.04
CA CYS A 155 13.75 -20.55 -1.17
C CYS A 155 12.78 -21.55 -1.82
N SER A 156 13.14 -22.03 -3.01
CA SER A 156 12.55 -23.23 -3.59
C SER A 156 13.65 -24.29 -3.64
N SER A 157 13.44 -25.33 -2.83
CA SER A 157 14.16 -26.61 -2.85
C SER A 157 15.58 -26.62 -2.28
N CYS A 158 15.70 -26.84 -0.97
CA CYS A 158 16.82 -27.61 -0.42
C CYS A 158 16.35 -29.05 -0.18
N SER A 159 16.16 -29.77 -1.29
CA SER A 159 16.13 -31.22 -1.27
C SER A 159 17.58 -31.73 -1.20
N GLY A 160 17.96 -32.36 -0.08
CA GLY A 160 19.11 -33.27 -0.05
C GLY A 160 20.44 -32.73 0.49
N CYS A 161 20.72 -33.07 1.75
CA CYS A 161 22.05 -33.38 2.28
C CYS A 161 21.78 -34.19 3.56
N GLY A 162 21.79 -35.53 3.56
CA GLY A 162 22.99 -36.33 3.42
C GLY A 162 23.61 -36.51 4.80
N HIS A 163 23.21 -37.58 5.51
CA HIS A 163 24.04 -38.51 6.30
C HIS A 163 23.23 -39.79 6.54
#